data_AF-A0A9J6D7Z6-F1
#
_entry.id   AF-A0A9J6D7Z6-F1
#
_cell.length_a   1.000
_cell.length_b   1.000
_cell.length_c   1.000
_cell.angle_alpha   90.00
_cell.angle_beta   90.00
_cell.angle_gamma   90.00
#
_symmetry.space_group_name_H-M   'P 1'
#
loop_
_entity.id
_entity.type
_entity.pdbx_description
1 polymer ?
#
loop_
_entity_poly.entity_id
_entity_poly.type
_entity_poly.pdbx_seq_one_letter_code
_entity_poly.pdbx_strand_id
1 'polypeptide(L)'
;MAASKSKKKYLQVFLDSYTAEFLCFVTSRKGDKYGFCTTCTCDVSVSHGGKADIKPKSQQRPSFLGSYQIAKTAAASADVCDEVQRDPQKRKEPRSKMDATLAKKVKLSFESTGRASLTREERLLYFLTSDVNFAYGLFLKSVILVFDKANAQLQSQAPQIHLLQSLLMQFLRDLLARVIHFYLEHHTVRPALHEAPLVGACRTGAEVQ
;
A
#
# COMPACT_ATOMS: atom_id res chain seq x y z
N MET A 1 -38.77 3.77 -51.40
CA MET A 1 -37.90 2.64 -50.97
C MET A 1 -36.49 3.17 -50.79
N ALA A 2 -35.96 3.20 -49.57
CA ALA A 2 -34.62 3.70 -49.30
C ALA A 2 -33.58 2.60 -49.56
N ALA A 3 -32.72 2.79 -50.55
CA ALA A 3 -31.62 1.87 -50.84
C ALA A 3 -30.60 1.89 -49.67
N SER A 4 -30.50 0.78 -48.95
CA SER A 4 -29.49 0.61 -47.90
C SER A 4 -28.11 0.47 -48.53
N LYS A 5 -27.23 1.44 -48.27
CA LYS A 5 -25.82 1.36 -48.70
C LYS A 5 -25.12 0.26 -47.90
N SER A 6 -24.57 -0.73 -48.58
CA SER A 6 -23.76 -1.77 -47.95
C SER A 6 -22.51 -1.13 -47.32
N LYS A 7 -22.28 -1.37 -46.02
CA LYS A 7 -21.07 -0.90 -45.34
C LYS A 7 -19.86 -1.57 -45.98
N LYS A 8 -18.96 -0.78 -46.58
CA LYS A 8 -17.66 -1.28 -47.07
C LYS A 8 -16.92 -1.89 -45.88
N LYS A 9 -16.71 -3.21 -45.89
CA LYS A 9 -15.81 -3.88 -44.95
C LYS A 9 -14.39 -3.45 -45.32
N TYR A 10 -13.75 -2.64 -44.48
CA TYR A 10 -12.32 -2.37 -44.63
C TYR A 10 -11.57 -3.67 -44.32
N LEU A 11 -10.79 -4.12 -45.29
CA LEU A 11 -10.05 -5.39 -45.27
C LEU A 11 -8.55 -5.08 -45.11
N GLN A 12 -8.19 -4.22 -44.17
CA GLN A 12 -6.79 -3.94 -43.95
C GLN A 12 -6.13 -5.15 -43.28
N VAL A 13 -5.05 -5.61 -43.90
CA VAL A 13 -4.23 -6.73 -43.46
C VAL A 13 -2.94 -6.17 -42.89
N PHE A 14 -2.36 -6.89 -41.92
CA PHE A 14 -1.05 -6.63 -41.38
C PHE A 14 -0.02 -6.67 -42.52
N LEU A 15 0.83 -5.64 -42.59
CA LEU A 15 1.88 -5.55 -43.60
C LEU A 15 3.23 -5.79 -42.92
N ASP A 16 4.11 -6.55 -43.56
CA ASP A 16 5.46 -6.82 -43.04
C ASP A 16 6.30 -5.54 -42.87
N SER A 17 5.97 -4.49 -43.62
CA SER A 17 6.56 -3.16 -43.45
C SER A 17 6.33 -2.58 -42.04
N TYR A 18 5.28 -3.00 -41.33
CA TYR A 18 5.04 -2.59 -39.95
C TYR A 18 6.11 -3.14 -39.00
N THR A 19 6.64 -4.34 -39.23
CA THR A 19 7.71 -4.91 -38.39
C THR A 19 9.04 -4.19 -38.61
N ALA A 20 9.29 -3.67 -39.82
CA ALA A 20 10.47 -2.86 -40.10
C ALA A 20 10.43 -1.49 -39.38
N GLU A 21 9.24 -0.89 -39.25
CA GLU A 21 9.07 0.41 -38.60
C GLU A 21 8.88 0.31 -37.08
N PHE A 22 8.19 -0.73 -36.62
CA PHE A 22 7.91 -1.00 -35.22
C PHE A 22 8.53 -2.33 -34.82
N LEU A 23 9.80 -2.29 -34.39
CA LEU A 23 10.59 -3.48 -33.99
C LEU A 23 9.90 -4.38 -32.95
N CYS A 24 9.02 -3.81 -32.12
CA CYS A 24 8.26 -4.56 -31.12
C CYS A 24 6.98 -5.21 -31.66
N PHE A 25 6.71 -5.12 -32.96
CA PHE A 25 5.43 -5.50 -33.55
C PHE A 25 5.63 -6.57 -34.62
N VAL A 26 5.08 -7.75 -34.36
CA VAL A 26 5.20 -8.93 -35.22
C VAL A 26 3.82 -9.41 -35.65
N THR A 27 3.76 -10.34 -36.61
CA THR A 27 2.50 -10.97 -37.01
C THR A 27 1.85 -11.69 -35.83
N SER A 28 0.54 -11.49 -35.65
CA SER A 28 -0.22 -12.17 -34.59
C SER A 28 -0.63 -13.57 -35.00
N ARG A 29 -0.69 -14.49 -34.02
CA ARG A 29 -1.29 -15.82 -34.21
C ARG A 29 -2.81 -15.81 -34.34
N LYS A 30 -3.48 -14.69 -34.01
CA LYS A 30 -4.93 -14.53 -34.19
C LYS A 30 -5.34 -14.33 -35.65
N GLY A 31 -4.38 -14.14 -36.55
CA GLY A 31 -4.58 -13.98 -37.98
C GLY A 31 -4.21 -12.59 -38.47
N ASP A 32 -4.32 -12.41 -39.78
CA ASP A 32 -3.64 -11.32 -40.51
C ASP A 32 -4.23 -9.94 -40.27
N LYS A 33 -5.31 -9.82 -39.48
CA LYS A 33 -5.90 -8.54 -39.08
C LYS A 33 -5.38 -8.04 -37.73
N TYR A 34 -4.45 -8.76 -37.14
CA TYR A 34 -3.86 -8.46 -35.85
C TYR A 34 -2.33 -8.43 -35.95
N GLY A 35 -1.71 -7.50 -35.24
CA GLY A 35 -0.29 -7.56 -34.93
C GLY A 35 -0.08 -7.81 -33.44
N PHE A 36 0.98 -8.52 -33.09
CA PHE A 36 1.35 -8.82 -31.71
C PHE A 36 2.47 -7.88 -31.26
N CYS A 37 2.23 -7.13 -30.17
CA CYS A 37 3.24 -6.31 -29.53
C CYS A 37 4.07 -7.18 -28.57
N THR A 38 5.34 -7.44 -28.88
CA THR A 38 6.27 -8.22 -28.04
C THR A 38 6.61 -7.51 -26.73
N THR A 39 6.63 -6.17 -26.71
CA THR A 39 6.84 -5.38 -25.48
C THR A 39 5.66 -5.46 -24.52
N CYS A 40 4.44 -5.46 -25.08
CA CYS A 40 3.20 -5.40 -24.34
C CYS A 40 2.61 -6.78 -24.05
N THR A 41 3.08 -7.79 -24.77
CA THR A 41 2.51 -9.14 -24.84
C THR A 41 1.02 -9.18 -25.17
N CYS A 42 0.57 -8.32 -26.10
CA CYS A 42 -0.85 -8.21 -26.46
C CYS A 42 -1.05 -8.14 -27.98
N ASP A 43 -2.16 -8.69 -28.46
CA ASP A 43 -2.61 -8.54 -29.85
C ASP A 43 -3.37 -7.22 -30.03
N VAL A 44 -3.08 -6.51 -31.12
CA VAL A 44 -3.70 -5.23 -31.50
C VAL A 44 -4.35 -5.42 -32.87
N SER A 45 -5.62 -5.02 -32.99
CA SER A 45 -6.34 -5.04 -34.25
C SER A 45 -5.85 -3.92 -35.17
N VAL A 46 -5.51 -4.25 -36.41
CA VAL A 46 -5.15 -3.28 -37.47
C VAL A 46 -6.27 -3.11 -38.50
N SER A 47 -7.48 -3.59 -38.16
CA SER A 47 -8.61 -3.72 -39.08
C SER A 47 -9.20 -2.38 -39.56
N HIS A 48 -9.00 -1.29 -38.80
CA HIS A 48 -9.77 -0.05 -38.97
C HIS A 48 -8.93 1.12 -39.50
N GLY A 49 -7.70 1.27 -39.03
CA GLY A 49 -6.78 2.36 -39.39
C GLY A 49 -5.42 1.89 -39.88
N GLY A 50 -5.17 0.58 -39.94
CA GLY A 50 -3.90 0.01 -40.37
C GLY A 50 -2.75 0.55 -39.52
N LYS A 51 -1.81 1.24 -40.16
CA LYS A 51 -0.69 1.91 -39.48
C LYS A 51 -1.13 2.92 -38.42
N ALA A 52 -2.27 3.61 -38.59
CA ALA A 52 -2.76 4.59 -37.63
C ALA A 52 -3.28 3.97 -36.32
N ASP A 53 -3.60 2.68 -36.33
CA ASP A 53 -3.96 1.92 -35.11
C ASP A 53 -2.71 1.51 -34.32
N ILE A 54 -1.57 1.39 -35.01
CA ILE A 54 -0.25 1.13 -34.43
C ILE A 54 0.33 2.47 -33.96
N LYS A 55 -0.35 3.11 -33.00
CA LYS A 55 0.24 4.28 -32.34
C LYS A 55 1.36 3.80 -31.41
N PRO A 56 2.60 4.27 -31.57
CA PRO A 56 3.63 3.99 -30.58
C PRO A 56 3.09 4.49 -29.24
N LYS A 57 3.15 3.63 -28.20
CA LYS A 57 2.61 3.93 -26.86
C LYS A 57 3.18 5.21 -26.25
N SER A 58 4.26 5.77 -26.80
CA SER A 58 4.78 7.09 -26.44
C SER A 58 3.82 8.25 -26.76
N GLN A 59 2.84 8.08 -27.66
CA GLN A 59 1.91 9.15 -28.08
C GLN A 59 0.45 8.94 -27.68
N GLN A 60 0.04 7.73 -27.30
CA GLN A 60 -1.29 7.51 -26.75
C GLN A 60 -1.31 7.95 -25.28
N ARG A 61 -1.67 9.20 -25.02
CA ARG A 61 -2.08 9.64 -23.67
C ARG A 61 -3.25 8.75 -23.24
N PRO A 62 -3.13 7.94 -22.18
CA PRO A 62 -4.27 7.25 -21.64
C PRO A 62 -5.21 8.32 -21.05
N SER A 63 -6.40 8.48 -21.63
CA SER A 63 -7.49 9.26 -21.04
C SER A 63 -8.07 8.62 -19.76
N PHE A 64 -7.32 7.72 -19.11
CA PHE A 64 -7.73 6.98 -17.93
C PHE A 64 -7.84 7.85 -16.67
N LEU A 65 -7.28 9.06 -16.68
CA LEU A 65 -7.44 10.03 -15.59
C LEU A 65 -8.78 10.80 -15.63
N GLY A 66 -9.65 10.55 -16.61
CA GLY A 66 -10.97 11.20 -16.69
C GLY A 66 -12.04 10.66 -15.72
N SER A 67 -11.84 9.48 -15.11
CA SER A 67 -12.87 8.81 -14.32
C SER A 67 -12.64 8.81 -12.80
N TYR A 68 -11.46 9.22 -12.32
CA TYR A 68 -11.26 9.45 -10.89
C TYR A 68 -11.73 10.86 -10.52
N GLN A 69 -13.06 11.05 -10.49
CA GLN A 69 -13.62 12.12 -9.66
C GLN A 69 -13.41 11.69 -8.20
N ILE A 70 -12.32 12.16 -7.60
CA ILE A 70 -12.19 12.17 -6.14
C ILE A 70 -13.38 12.99 -5.66
N ALA A 71 -14.35 12.34 -5.02
CA ALA A 71 -15.50 13.00 -4.44
C ALA A 71 -14.97 14.16 -3.58
N LYS A 72 -15.22 15.39 -4.04
CA LYS A 72 -14.86 16.61 -3.33
C LYS A 72 -15.74 16.62 -2.09
N THR A 73 -15.25 16.03 -1.00
CA THR A 73 -15.88 16.13 0.31
C THR A 73 -15.92 17.60 0.65
N ALA A 74 -17.09 18.20 0.51
CA ALA A 74 -17.36 19.52 1.03
C ALA A 74 -17.01 19.49 2.51
N ALA A 75 -16.09 20.35 2.93
CA ALA A 75 -15.84 20.62 4.33
C ALA A 75 -17.16 21.10 4.94
N ALA A 76 -17.85 20.18 5.61
CA ALA A 76 -19.01 20.50 6.42
C ALA A 76 -18.49 21.27 7.65
N SER A 77 -18.85 22.55 7.68
CA SER A 77 -18.84 23.38 8.87
C SER A 77 -19.55 22.65 10.00
N ALA A 78 -18.89 22.64 11.15
CA ALA A 78 -19.48 22.32 12.44
C ALA A 78 -20.70 23.21 12.68
N ASP A 79 -21.86 22.62 12.97
CA ASP A 79 -22.59 22.84 14.22
C ASP A 79 -23.78 21.88 14.31
N VAL A 80 -24.35 21.77 15.51
CA VAL A 80 -25.56 21.02 15.92
C VAL A 80 -25.29 19.63 16.51
N CYS A 81 -25.25 19.64 17.83
CA CYS A 81 -25.48 18.53 18.73
C CYS A 81 -26.93 18.02 18.59
N ASP A 82 -27.10 16.72 18.37
CA ASP A 82 -28.35 16.05 18.75
C ASP A 82 -28.04 14.69 19.39
N GLU A 83 -28.52 14.56 20.62
CA GLU A 83 -28.25 13.52 21.58
C GLU A 83 -29.27 12.39 21.39
N VAL A 84 -28.92 11.38 20.60
CA VAL A 84 -29.75 10.17 20.48
C VAL A 84 -29.38 9.18 21.57
N GLN A 85 -30.13 9.20 22.67
CA GLN A 85 -30.20 8.13 23.65
C GLN A 85 -30.50 6.80 22.94
N ARG A 86 -29.55 5.86 22.98
CA ARG A 86 -29.79 4.44 22.68
C ARG A 86 -29.76 3.62 23.94
N ASP A 87 -30.88 2.95 24.15
CA ASP A 87 -31.19 1.96 25.16
C ASP A 87 -30.24 0.73 25.07
N PRO A 88 -29.62 0.25 26.17
CA PRO A 88 -28.74 -0.90 26.13
C PRO A 88 -29.53 -2.21 26.14
N GLN A 89 -29.75 -2.79 24.94
CA GLN A 89 -30.24 -4.16 24.82
C GLN A 89 -29.16 -5.19 25.17
N LYS A 90 -29.49 -5.92 26.23
CA LYS A 90 -28.78 -7.01 26.90
C LYS A 90 -28.68 -8.25 26.00
N ARG A 91 -27.60 -8.38 25.20
CA ARG A 91 -27.29 -9.62 24.46
C ARG A 91 -26.30 -10.47 25.27
N LYS A 92 -26.78 -11.57 25.83
CA LYS A 92 -25.97 -12.62 26.47
C LYS A 92 -25.34 -13.49 25.38
N GLU A 93 -24.01 -13.56 25.34
CA GLU A 93 -23.27 -14.61 24.60
C GLU A 93 -22.64 -15.62 25.57
N PRO A 94 -22.57 -16.91 25.18
CA PRO A 94 -21.94 -17.96 25.96
C PRO A 94 -20.41 -17.96 25.77
N ARG A 95 -19.68 -17.87 26.89
CA ARG A 95 -18.23 -18.05 26.97
C ARG A 95 -17.85 -19.52 26.72
N SER A 96 -17.19 -19.81 25.60
CA SER A 96 -16.33 -20.99 25.47
C SER A 96 -14.93 -20.65 26.03
N LYS A 97 -14.44 -21.53 26.90
CA LYS A 97 -13.10 -21.48 27.48
C LYS A 97 -12.15 -22.17 26.50
N MET A 98 -11.11 -21.47 26.04
CA MET A 98 -9.90 -22.11 25.54
C MET A 98 -8.67 -21.36 26.05
N ASP A 99 -7.69 -22.17 26.40
CA ASP A 99 -6.59 -21.88 27.31
C ASP A 99 -5.57 -20.89 26.75
N ALA A 100 -5.19 -19.95 27.61
CA ALA A 100 -4.18 -18.93 27.34
C ALA A 100 -2.82 -19.40 27.88
N THR A 101 -1.91 -19.75 26.98
CA THR A 101 -0.49 -19.95 27.30
C THR A 101 0.26 -18.62 27.21
N LEU A 102 0.52 -18.05 28.39
CA LEU A 102 1.71 -17.32 28.81
C LEU A 102 2.47 -16.46 27.76
N ALA A 103 1.95 -15.25 27.52
CA ALA A 103 2.81 -14.10 27.21
C ALA A 103 3.07 -13.32 28.51
N LYS A 104 4.31 -13.33 29.00
CA LYS A 104 4.78 -12.51 30.13
C LYS A 104 4.64 -11.03 29.76
N LYS A 105 3.50 -10.46 30.13
CA LYS A 105 3.14 -9.05 29.95
C LYS A 105 3.97 -8.24 30.95
N VAL A 106 4.85 -7.37 30.45
CA VAL A 106 5.46 -6.29 31.23
C VAL A 106 4.31 -5.45 31.77
N LYS A 107 4.00 -5.63 33.05
CA LYS A 107 2.91 -4.97 33.75
C LYS A 107 3.42 -3.58 34.13
N LEU A 108 3.34 -2.64 33.18
CA LEU A 108 3.32 -1.21 33.50
C LEU A 108 2.05 -0.98 34.34
N SER A 109 2.20 -1.02 35.66
CA SER A 109 1.16 -0.69 36.62
C SER A 109 0.89 0.80 36.54
N PHE A 110 0.04 1.20 35.60
CA PHE A 110 -0.61 2.50 35.63
C PHE A 110 -1.65 2.44 36.75
N GLU A 111 -1.25 2.89 37.95
CA GLU A 111 -2.12 2.96 39.11
C GLU A 111 -3.38 3.77 38.77
N SER A 112 -4.53 3.15 39.03
CA SER A 112 -5.86 3.67 38.70
C SER A 112 -6.35 4.67 39.75
N THR A 113 -5.50 5.59 40.17
CA THR A 113 -5.85 6.63 41.15
C THR A 113 -6.54 7.78 40.42
N GLY A 114 -7.89 7.79 40.49
CA GLY A 114 -8.75 8.93 40.13
C GLY A 114 -8.52 9.53 38.73
N ARG A 115 -9.09 8.93 37.68
CA ARG A 115 -8.98 9.44 36.30
C ARG A 115 -9.65 10.81 36.15
N ALA A 116 -8.89 11.88 36.38
CA ALA A 116 -9.13 13.12 35.67
C ALA A 116 -9.13 12.77 34.16
N SER A 117 -10.14 13.24 33.43
CA SER A 117 -10.21 13.04 31.99
C SER A 117 -8.98 13.68 31.36
N LEU A 118 -8.13 12.87 30.72
CA LEU A 118 -6.95 13.39 30.03
C LEU A 118 -7.39 14.50 29.08
N THR A 119 -6.63 15.59 29.08
CA THR A 119 -6.81 16.68 28.14
C THR A 119 -6.64 16.14 26.70
N ARG A 120 -7.09 16.91 25.71
CA ARG A 120 -6.96 16.49 24.30
C ARG A 120 -5.49 16.33 23.92
N GLU A 121 -4.66 17.22 24.43
CA GLU A 121 -3.22 17.32 24.19
C GLU A 121 -2.50 16.10 24.78
N GLU A 122 -2.83 15.69 26.01
CA GLU A 122 -2.27 14.50 26.65
C GLU A 122 -2.62 13.21 25.90
N ARG A 123 -3.85 13.11 25.36
CA ARG A 123 -4.25 11.96 24.54
C ARG A 123 -3.47 11.90 23.23
N LEU A 124 -3.24 13.04 22.58
CA LEU A 124 -2.42 13.13 21.38
C LEU A 124 -0.96 12.78 21.68
N LEU A 125 -0.41 13.30 22.77
CA LEU A 125 0.96 13.00 23.18
C LEU A 125 1.11 11.51 23.45
N TYR A 126 0.21 10.92 24.25
CA TYR A 126 0.20 9.48 24.55
C TYR A 126 0.10 8.63 23.27
N PHE A 127 -0.74 9.05 22.32
CA PHE A 127 -0.83 8.41 21.02
C PHE A 127 0.51 8.49 20.26
N LEU A 128 1.11 9.67 20.14
CA LEU A 128 2.37 9.85 19.41
C LEU A 128 3.58 9.19 20.08
N THR A 129 3.58 9.08 21.40
CA THR A 129 4.65 8.43 22.18
C THR A 129 4.47 6.92 22.30
N SER A 130 3.37 6.35 21.81
CA SER A 130 3.19 4.90 21.81
C SER A 130 4.19 4.25 20.84
N ASP A 131 4.92 3.23 21.31
CA ASP A 131 5.86 2.44 20.49
C ASP A 131 5.22 1.93 19.20
N VAL A 132 3.93 1.58 19.24
CA VAL A 132 3.17 1.10 18.08
C VAL A 132 3.02 2.19 17.02
N ASN A 133 2.64 3.40 17.44
CA ASN A 133 2.46 4.53 16.52
C ASN A 133 3.79 5.08 16.02
N PHE A 134 4.83 5.03 16.86
CA PHE A 134 6.18 5.35 16.46
C PHE A 134 6.68 4.37 15.39
N ALA A 135 6.53 3.06 15.60
CA ALA A 135 6.86 2.04 14.61
C ALA A 135 6.05 2.20 13.32
N TYR A 136 4.75 2.51 13.43
CA TYR A 136 3.88 2.80 12.29
C TYR A 136 4.35 4.04 11.51
N GLY A 137 4.74 5.11 12.20
CA GLY A 137 5.30 6.31 11.57
C GLY A 137 6.60 6.03 10.82
N LEU A 138 7.49 5.22 11.40
CA LEU A 138 8.73 4.77 10.74
C LEU A 138 8.44 3.88 9.52
N PHE A 139 7.43 3.00 9.62
CA PHE A 139 6.95 2.20 8.51
C PHE A 139 6.44 3.10 7.38
N LEU A 140 5.52 4.03 7.66
CA LEU A 140 4.99 4.94 6.65
C LEU A 140 6.10 5.77 5.99
N LYS A 141 7.02 6.33 6.77
CA LYS A 141 8.16 7.09 6.24
C LYS A 141 9.00 6.26 5.26
N SER A 142 9.18 4.97 5.55
CA SER A 142 9.91 4.04 4.68
C SER A 142 9.13 3.67 3.43
N VAL A 143 7.83 3.39 3.58
CA VAL A 143 6.94 2.93 2.50
C VAL A 143 6.65 4.03 1.50
N ILE A 144 6.37 5.25 1.97
CA ILE A 144 6.03 6.41 1.13
C ILE A 144 7.15 6.68 0.12
N LEU A 145 8.42 6.66 0.56
CA LEU A 145 9.56 6.92 -0.33
C LEU A 145 9.72 5.88 -1.46
N VAL A 146 9.44 4.61 -1.17
CA VAL A 146 9.50 3.55 -2.20
C VAL A 146 8.27 3.65 -3.10
N PHE A 147 7.11 3.99 -2.54
CA PHE A 147 5.87 4.15 -3.27
C PHE A 147 5.94 5.33 -4.24
N ASP A 148 6.45 6.48 -3.81
CA ASP A 148 6.59 7.68 -4.65
C ASP A 148 7.48 7.42 -5.87
N LYS A 149 8.54 6.63 -5.72
CA LYS A 149 9.40 6.23 -6.86
C LYS A 149 8.64 5.37 -7.86
N ALA A 150 7.93 4.34 -7.39
CA ALA A 150 7.13 3.48 -8.26
C ALA A 150 5.97 4.25 -8.90
N ASN A 151 5.32 5.13 -8.13
CA ASN A 151 4.23 5.97 -8.59
C ASN A 151 4.71 6.97 -9.65
N ALA A 152 5.86 7.62 -9.47
CA ALA A 152 6.43 8.51 -10.48
C ALA A 152 6.76 7.77 -11.79
N GLN A 153 7.20 6.52 -11.72
CA GLN A 153 7.41 5.68 -12.91
C GLN A 153 6.09 5.32 -13.60
N LEU A 154 5.09 4.91 -12.83
CA LEU A 154 3.76 4.55 -13.34
C LEU A 154 2.98 5.74 -13.89
N GLN A 155 3.20 6.93 -13.33
CA GLN A 155 2.62 8.20 -13.76
C GLN A 155 3.47 8.93 -14.81
N SER A 156 4.52 8.31 -15.34
CA SER A 156 5.28 8.87 -16.45
C SER A 156 4.40 9.08 -17.69
N GLN A 157 4.86 9.89 -18.65
CA GLN A 157 4.04 10.32 -19.80
C GLN A 157 3.46 9.16 -20.63
N ALA A 158 4.06 7.97 -20.55
CA ALA A 158 3.55 6.76 -21.18
C ALA A 158 3.13 5.74 -20.09
N PRO A 159 1.91 5.17 -20.13
CA PRO A 159 1.44 4.21 -19.15
C PRO A 159 2.23 2.89 -19.25
N GLN A 160 3.07 2.64 -18.24
CA GLN A 160 3.91 1.44 -18.14
C GLN A 160 3.22 0.33 -17.31
N ILE A 161 1.95 0.03 -17.58
CA ILE A 161 1.20 -0.98 -16.81
C ILE A 161 1.84 -2.37 -16.84
N HIS A 162 2.59 -2.69 -17.90
CA HIS A 162 3.34 -3.94 -18.01
C HIS A 162 4.48 -4.05 -16.99
N LEU A 163 4.96 -2.93 -16.46
CA LEU A 163 5.95 -2.89 -15.37
C LEU A 163 5.30 -2.91 -13.99
N LEU A 164 3.97 -2.75 -13.88
CA LEU A 164 3.29 -2.67 -12.59
C LEU A 164 3.54 -3.92 -11.75
N GLN A 165 3.46 -5.10 -12.37
CA GLN A 165 3.67 -6.36 -11.66
C GLN A 165 5.12 -6.50 -11.17
N SER A 166 6.11 -6.22 -12.02
CA SER A 166 7.52 -6.29 -11.63
C SER A 166 7.87 -5.26 -10.56
N LEU A 167 7.33 -4.04 -10.68
CA LEU A 167 7.50 -2.98 -9.69
C LEU A 167 6.84 -3.33 -8.35
N LEU A 168 5.62 -3.90 -8.34
CA LEU A 168 4.96 -4.33 -7.11
C LEU A 168 5.71 -5.46 -6.42
N MET A 169 6.23 -6.42 -7.18
CA MET A 169 7.04 -7.51 -6.61
C MET A 169 8.36 -7.00 -6.06
N GLN A 170 9.02 -6.06 -6.74
CA GLN A 170 10.22 -5.39 -6.24
C GLN A 170 9.92 -4.60 -4.96
N PHE A 171 8.84 -3.83 -4.97
CA PHE A 171 8.36 -3.05 -3.82
C PHE A 171 8.12 -3.92 -2.60
N LEU A 172 7.44 -5.06 -2.77
CA LEU A 172 7.18 -6.01 -1.69
C LEU A 172 8.48 -6.58 -1.12
N ARG A 173 9.44 -6.94 -1.99
CA ARG A 173 10.77 -7.42 -1.56
C ARG A 173 11.52 -6.36 -0.75
N ASP A 174 11.56 -5.13 -1.24
CA ASP A 174 12.26 -4.02 -0.58
C ASP A 174 11.61 -3.70 0.79
N LEU A 175 10.29 -3.75 0.87
CA LEU A 175 9.53 -3.54 2.10
C LEU A 175 9.83 -4.63 3.13
N LEU A 176 9.78 -5.90 2.72
CA LEU A 176 10.11 -7.03 3.60
C LEU A 176 11.57 -6.98 4.07
N ALA A 177 12.51 -6.65 3.18
CA ALA A 177 13.92 -6.52 3.54
C ALA A 177 14.14 -5.43 4.60
N ARG A 178 13.47 -4.28 4.47
CA ARG A 178 13.53 -3.20 5.48
C ARG A 178 12.89 -3.59 6.80
N VAL A 179 11.75 -4.29 6.77
CA VAL A 179 11.09 -4.80 8.00
C VAL A 179 12.00 -5.79 8.71
N ILE A 180 12.63 -6.70 7.98
CA ILE A 180 13.58 -7.68 8.55
C ILE A 180 14.81 -6.95 9.12
N HIS A 181 15.40 -6.01 8.38
CA HIS A 181 16.55 -5.23 8.85
C HIS A 181 16.20 -4.46 10.12
N PHE A 182 15.07 -3.77 10.14
CA PHE A 182 14.58 -3.04 11.30
C PHE A 182 14.38 -3.98 12.50
N TYR A 183 13.75 -5.14 12.28
CA TYR A 183 13.54 -6.12 13.33
C TYR A 183 14.87 -6.65 13.88
N LEU A 184 15.83 -6.99 13.01
CA LEU A 184 17.15 -7.47 13.41
C LEU A 184 17.91 -6.39 14.19
N GLU A 185 17.96 -5.16 13.71
CA GLU A 185 18.67 -4.05 14.33
C GLU A 185 18.11 -3.71 15.72
N HIS A 186 16.79 -3.69 15.89
CA HIS A 186 16.16 -3.39 17.17
C HIS A 186 16.14 -4.57 18.16
N HIS A 187 16.17 -5.82 17.69
CA HIS A 187 16.19 -7.00 18.56
C HIS A 187 17.59 -7.52 18.90
N THR A 188 18.59 -7.29 18.05
CA THR A 188 19.99 -7.68 18.35
C THR A 188 20.70 -6.68 19.25
N VAL A 189 20.29 -5.40 19.22
CA VAL A 189 20.93 -4.31 20.00
C VAL A 189 20.17 -4.01 21.30
N ARG A 190 19.47 -4.98 21.89
CA ARG A 190 19.18 -4.94 23.34
C ARG A 190 20.24 -5.77 24.06
N PRO A 191 21.48 -5.28 24.22
CA PRO A 191 22.44 -5.93 25.10
C PRO A 191 21.81 -5.96 26.49
N ALA A 192 22.07 -7.05 27.20
CA ALA A 192 21.61 -7.36 28.54
C ALA A 192 22.08 -6.33 29.60
N LEU A 193 21.64 -5.08 29.48
CA LEU A 193 21.90 -4.00 30.45
C LEU A 193 21.16 -4.20 31.78
N HIS A 194 20.59 -5.38 32.02
CA HIS A 194 19.84 -5.69 33.24
C HIS A 194 20.39 -6.87 34.04
N GLU A 195 21.62 -7.32 33.76
CA GLU A 195 22.39 -8.11 34.73
C GLU A 195 23.58 -7.29 35.23
N ALA A 196 23.29 -6.17 35.90
CA ALA A 196 24.22 -5.67 36.89
C ALA A 196 24.23 -6.71 38.02
N PRO A 197 25.38 -7.36 38.33
CA PRO A 197 25.45 -8.22 39.50
C PRO A 197 25.14 -7.34 40.71
N LEU A 198 24.16 -7.74 41.51
CA LEU A 198 24.02 -7.24 42.88
C LEU A 198 25.27 -7.71 43.66
N VAL A 199 26.39 -7.00 43.48
CA VAL A 199 27.59 -7.18 44.30
C VAL A 199 27.17 -6.79 45.71
N GLY A 200 27.07 -7.81 46.55
CA GLY A 200 26.54 -7.74 47.90
C GLY A 200 27.19 -6.65 48.73
N ALA A 201 26.37 -5.72 49.20
CA ALA A 201 26.69 -4.88 50.34
C ALA A 201 26.44 -5.69 51.63
N CYS A 202 27.34 -6.62 51.95
CA CYS A 202 27.45 -7.14 53.32
C CYS A 202 28.21 -6.11 54.16
N ARG A 203 27.48 -5.16 54.76
CA ARG A 203 27.97 -4.38 55.90
C ARG A 203 27.47 -5.02 57.20
N THR A 204 28.24 -5.97 57.74
CA THR A 204 28.16 -6.34 59.16
C THR A 204 29.34 -5.68 59.86
N GLY A 205 29.08 -4.65 60.64
CA GLY A 205 30.09 -3.95 61.43
C GLY A 205 29.44 -3.04 62.44
N ALA A 206 29.06 -3.61 63.58
CA ALA A 206 28.80 -2.89 64.82
C ALA A 206 29.02 -3.85 66.00
N GLU A 207 30.30 -4.12 66.30
CA GLU A 207 30.73 -4.44 67.65
C GLU A 207 30.78 -3.11 68.43
N VAL A 208 30.03 -3.04 69.53
CA VAL A 208 30.22 -2.04 70.58
C VAL A 208 30.52 -2.83 71.84
N GLN A 209 31.75 -2.66 72.35
CA GLN A 209 32.16 -3.03 73.70
C GLN A 209 31.95 -1.84 74.63
#